data_AF-A0A7C5BP29-F1
#
_entry.id   AF-A0A7C5BP29-F1
#
_cell.length_a   1.000
_cell.length_b   1.000
_cell.length_c   1.000
_cell.angle_alpha   90.00
_cell.angle_beta   90.00
_cell.angle_gamma   90.00
#
_symmetry.space_group_name_H-M   'P 1'
#
loop_
_entity.id
_entity.type
_entity.pdbx_description
1 polymer ?
#
loop_
_entity_poly.entity_id
_entity_poly.type
_entity_poly.pdbx_seq_one_letter_code
_entity_poly.pdbx_strand_id
1 'polypeptide(L)'
;MNMYDAAKILGLTGQISDADLKLAFRRATAKYHPDRNPAGLEMMKAVNEAYATLKDRIIDLFETKIDEHSEQQDYGSDLNDALNAIIHFVGLDIEVCGSWVWVGGDTKPFKQQIKEAGFKWAAKKKKWFFRPEGYKSFSRGKYTMGQIRDQFGSDKVNTVSRTAMR
;
A
#
# COMPACT_ATOMS: atom_id res chain seq x y z
N MET A 1 -0.47 -3.63 -9.26
CA MET A 1 -1.03 -4.36 -8.09
C MET A 1 -1.55 -5.74 -8.51
N ASN A 2 -1.56 -6.77 -7.63
CA ASN A 2 -2.20 -8.07 -7.95
C ASN A 2 -3.69 -8.11 -7.49
N MET A 3 -4.50 -9.06 -7.98
CA MET A 3 -5.94 -9.13 -7.65
C MET A 3 -6.25 -9.31 -6.16
N TYR A 4 -5.47 -10.14 -5.46
CA TYR A 4 -5.66 -10.36 -4.03
C TYR A 4 -5.35 -9.09 -3.24
N ASP A 5 -4.30 -8.37 -3.60
CA ASP A 5 -3.95 -7.06 -3.02
C ASP A 5 -5.10 -6.06 -3.24
N ALA A 6 -5.61 -5.99 -4.46
CA ALA A 6 -6.69 -5.09 -4.84
C ALA A 6 -7.99 -5.38 -4.08
N ALA A 7 -8.36 -6.67 -3.95
CA ALA A 7 -9.54 -7.09 -3.20
C ALA A 7 -9.44 -6.68 -1.73
N LYS A 8 -8.27 -6.86 -1.10
CA LYS A 8 -8.07 -6.46 0.29
C LYS A 8 -8.07 -4.94 0.50
N ILE A 9 -7.53 -4.15 -0.43
CA ILE A 9 -7.59 -2.67 -0.35
C ILE A 9 -9.03 -2.16 -0.34
N LEU A 10 -9.90 -2.81 -1.10
CA LEU A 10 -11.33 -2.49 -1.13
C LEU A 10 -12.13 -3.20 -0.03
N GLY A 11 -11.50 -4.03 0.79
CA GLY A 11 -12.17 -4.80 1.85
C GLY A 11 -13.16 -5.84 1.31
N LEU A 12 -12.88 -6.40 0.13
CA LEU A 12 -13.70 -7.40 -0.54
C LEU A 12 -13.21 -8.82 -0.23
N THR A 13 -14.16 -9.74 -0.03
CA THR A 13 -13.91 -11.17 0.26
C THR A 13 -14.91 -12.04 -0.49
N GLY A 14 -14.51 -13.25 -0.88
CA GLY A 14 -15.40 -14.23 -1.50
C GLY A 14 -15.75 -13.91 -2.96
N GLN A 15 -16.98 -14.26 -3.37
CA GLN A 15 -17.50 -13.94 -4.71
C GLN A 15 -17.88 -12.46 -4.76
N ILE A 16 -17.25 -11.73 -5.69
CA ILE A 16 -17.40 -10.27 -5.82
C ILE A 16 -18.20 -9.99 -7.09
N SER A 17 -19.38 -9.38 -6.96
CA SER A 17 -20.10 -8.83 -8.11
C SER A 17 -19.60 -7.43 -8.50
N ASP A 18 -19.90 -6.99 -9.72
CA ASP A 18 -19.64 -5.60 -10.15
C ASP A 18 -20.32 -4.57 -9.22
N ALA A 19 -21.49 -4.91 -8.67
CA ALA A 19 -22.18 -4.06 -7.71
C ALA A 19 -21.42 -3.95 -6.38
N ASP A 20 -20.86 -5.06 -5.89
CA ASP A 20 -20.05 -5.11 -4.67
C ASP A 20 -18.74 -4.33 -4.85
N LEU A 21 -18.08 -4.48 -6.00
CA LEU A 21 -16.87 -3.72 -6.32
C LEU A 21 -17.13 -2.22 -6.29
N LYS A 22 -18.20 -1.75 -6.94
CA LYS A 22 -18.57 -0.33 -6.95
C LYS A 22 -18.95 0.18 -5.56
N LEU A 23 -19.62 -0.64 -4.77
CA LEU A 23 -19.98 -0.29 -3.39
C LEU A 23 -18.74 -0.16 -2.51
N ALA A 24 -17.83 -1.13 -2.59
CA ALA A 24 -16.56 -1.14 -1.87
C ALA A 24 -15.66 0.04 -2.27
N PHE A 25 -15.57 0.34 -3.57
CA PHE A 25 -14.88 1.52 -4.07
C PHE A 25 -15.43 2.79 -3.44
N ARG A 26 -16.75 3.04 -3.51
CA ARG A 26 -17.35 4.24 -2.90
C ARG A 26 -17.08 4.35 -1.39
N ARG A 27 -17.13 3.23 -0.67
CA ARG A 27 -16.80 3.19 0.77
C ARG A 27 -15.34 3.56 1.01
N ALA A 28 -14.42 3.00 0.23
CA ALA A 28 -12.99 3.29 0.32
C ALA A 28 -12.70 4.76 -0.04
N THR A 29 -13.31 5.29 -1.10
CA THR A 29 -13.19 6.71 -1.50
C THR A 29 -13.65 7.65 -0.37
N ALA A 30 -14.78 7.34 0.27
CA ALA A 30 -15.28 8.15 1.38
C ALA A 30 -14.40 8.05 2.63
N LYS A 31 -13.83 6.88 2.93
CA LYS A 31 -12.93 6.64 4.07
C LYS A 31 -11.57 7.33 3.87
N TYR A 32 -11.04 7.31 2.66
CA TYR A 32 -9.68 7.75 2.35
C TYR A 32 -9.62 9.05 1.54
N HIS A 33 -10.69 9.84 1.51
CA HIS A 33 -10.74 11.09 0.76
C HIS A 33 -9.64 12.07 1.19
N PRO A 34 -8.92 12.74 0.25
CA PRO A 34 -7.84 13.67 0.58
C PRO A 34 -8.26 14.82 1.50
N ASP A 35 -9.51 15.29 1.40
CA ASP A 35 -10.03 16.36 2.29
C ASP A 35 -10.14 15.95 3.76
N ARG A 36 -10.15 14.65 4.07
CA ARG A 36 -10.35 14.12 5.44
C ARG A 36 -9.18 13.29 5.93
N ASN A 37 -8.23 12.94 5.06
CA ASN A 37 -7.07 12.13 5.38
C ASN A 37 -5.80 12.77 4.77
N PRO A 38 -4.77 13.11 5.58
CA PRO A 38 -3.50 13.63 5.10
C PRO A 38 -2.79 12.72 4.08
N ALA A 39 -2.90 11.40 4.23
CA ALA A 39 -2.42 10.40 3.26
C ALA A 39 -3.47 10.07 2.17
N GLY A 40 -4.61 10.77 2.16
CA GLY A 40 -5.77 10.45 1.32
C GLY A 40 -5.49 10.55 -0.18
N LEU A 41 -4.58 11.44 -0.60
CA LEU A 41 -4.18 11.51 -2.00
C LEU A 41 -3.48 10.21 -2.48
N GLU A 42 -2.62 9.63 -1.64
CA GLU A 42 -1.93 8.37 -1.96
C GLU A 42 -2.87 7.17 -1.81
N MET A 43 -3.70 7.15 -0.76
CA MET A 43 -4.71 6.11 -0.59
C MET A 43 -5.73 6.11 -1.74
N MET A 44 -6.10 7.28 -2.26
CA MET A 44 -6.98 7.37 -3.44
C MET A 44 -6.35 6.78 -4.70
N LYS A 45 -5.04 6.94 -4.90
CA LYS A 45 -4.33 6.27 -6.01
C LYS A 45 -4.39 4.75 -5.84
N ALA A 46 -4.10 4.24 -4.64
CA ALA A 46 -4.16 2.81 -4.34
C ALA A 46 -5.57 2.23 -4.52
N VAL A 47 -6.60 2.96 -4.08
CA VAL A 47 -8.02 2.58 -4.24
C VAL A 47 -8.43 2.58 -5.72
N ASN A 48 -7.98 3.56 -6.51
CA ASN A 48 -8.23 3.62 -7.95
C ASN A 48 -7.52 2.50 -8.71
N GLU A 49 -6.25 2.20 -8.37
CA GLU A 49 -5.49 1.10 -8.97
C GLU A 49 -6.11 -0.25 -8.61
N ALA A 50 -6.56 -0.43 -7.37
CA ALA A 50 -7.27 -1.63 -6.92
C ALA A 50 -8.58 -1.83 -7.69
N TYR A 51 -9.37 -0.77 -7.83
CA TYR A 51 -10.60 -0.81 -8.59
C TYR A 51 -10.37 -1.13 -10.07
N ALA A 52 -9.38 -0.51 -10.72
CA ALA A 52 -9.03 -0.82 -12.11
C ALA A 52 -8.59 -2.29 -12.28
N THR A 53 -7.73 -2.77 -11.38
CA THR A 53 -7.21 -4.15 -11.39
C THR A 53 -8.32 -5.19 -11.27
N LEU A 54 -9.35 -4.91 -10.46
CA LEU A 54 -10.49 -5.81 -10.28
C LEU A 54 -11.55 -5.65 -11.36
N LYS A 55 -11.85 -4.41 -11.77
CA LYS A 55 -12.89 -4.12 -12.78
C LYS A 55 -12.63 -4.86 -14.09
N ASP A 56 -11.37 -4.89 -14.54
CA ASP A 56 -10.98 -5.57 -15.78
C ASP A 56 -11.01 -7.10 -15.65
N ARG A 57 -11.06 -7.62 -14.42
CA ARG A 57 -10.94 -9.06 -14.09
C ARG A 57 -12.17 -9.65 -13.40
N ILE A 58 -13.20 -8.85 -13.13
CA ILE A 58 -14.47 -9.33 -12.56
C ILE A 58 -15.16 -10.34 -13.49
N ILE A 59 -14.88 -10.27 -14.80
CA ILE A 59 -15.34 -11.28 -15.77
C ILE A 59 -14.71 -12.67 -15.48
N ASP A 60 -13.47 -12.72 -14.97
CA ASP A 60 -12.76 -13.98 -14.63
C ASP A 60 -13.00 -14.46 -13.19
N LEU A 61 -13.48 -13.58 -12.28
CA LEU A 61 -13.70 -13.89 -10.86
C LEU A 61 -14.97 -14.71 -10.57
N PHE A 62 -15.84 -14.91 -11.56
CA PHE A 62 -17.03 -15.75 -11.38
C PHE A 62 -16.66 -17.24 -11.12
N GLU A 63 -15.46 -17.68 -11.52
CA GLU A 63 -15.00 -19.07 -11.35
C GLU A 63 -13.98 -19.31 -10.21
N THR A 64 -13.32 -18.28 -9.66
CA THR A 64 -12.23 -18.49 -8.69
C THR A 64 -12.65 -18.12 -7.27
N LYS A 65 -12.92 -19.14 -6.44
CA LYS A 65 -13.18 -18.99 -4.99
C LYS A 65 -11.98 -18.34 -4.29
N ILE A 66 -12.18 -17.16 -3.72
CA ILE A 66 -11.26 -16.55 -2.76
C ILE A 66 -11.56 -17.18 -1.40
N ASP A 67 -10.55 -17.84 -0.82
CA ASP A 67 -10.63 -18.62 0.42
C ASP A 67 -11.20 -17.80 1.61
N GLU A 68 -12.26 -18.29 2.24
CA GLU A 68 -13.00 -17.63 3.33
C GLU A 68 -12.31 -17.72 4.70
N HIS A 69 -11.12 -18.33 4.78
CA HIS A 69 -10.38 -18.55 6.03
C HIS A 69 -9.14 -17.64 6.17
N SER A 70 -9.33 -16.33 6.17
CA SER A 70 -8.30 -15.35 6.54
C SER A 70 -8.88 -14.41 7.57
N GLU A 71 -8.60 -14.66 8.85
CA GLU A 71 -8.90 -13.77 9.98
C GLU A 71 -8.68 -12.30 9.60
N GLN A 72 -9.67 -11.48 9.93
CA GLN A 72 -9.71 -10.05 9.63
C GLN A 72 -8.39 -9.34 10.00
N GLN A 73 -7.58 -9.04 9.00
CA GLN A 73 -6.59 -7.96 9.07
C GLN A 73 -7.01 -6.89 8.06
N ASP A 74 -7.39 -5.72 8.56
CA ASP A 74 -7.73 -4.53 7.76
C ASP A 74 -6.44 -3.99 7.11
N TYR A 75 -6.04 -4.65 6.03
CA TYR A 75 -4.85 -4.34 5.23
C TYR A 75 -4.78 -2.85 4.85
N GLY A 76 -5.93 -2.25 4.54
CA GLY A 76 -6.03 -0.83 4.21
C GLY A 76 -5.77 0.07 5.41
N SER A 77 -6.12 -0.35 6.63
CA SER A 77 -5.77 0.36 7.86
C SER A 77 -4.28 0.26 8.14
N ASP A 78 -3.71 -0.94 8.13
CA ASP A 78 -2.29 -1.16 8.43
C ASP A 78 -1.37 -0.35 7.51
N LEU A 79 -1.70 -0.30 6.21
CA LEU A 79 -0.95 0.48 5.23
C LEU A 79 -1.09 1.99 5.47
N ASN A 80 -2.32 2.46 5.75
CA ASN A 80 -2.60 3.86 6.05
C ASN A 80 -1.88 4.33 7.32
N ASP A 81 -1.86 3.50 8.36
CA ASP A 81 -1.24 3.81 9.65
C ASP A 81 0.28 3.86 9.51
N ALA A 82 0.86 2.92 8.78
CA ALA A 82 2.29 2.92 8.46
C ALA A 82 2.72 4.16 7.65
N LEU A 83 1.90 4.60 6.68
CA LEU A 83 2.18 5.81 5.90
C LEU A 83 2.07 7.08 6.75
N ASN A 84 0.97 7.23 7.49
CA ASN A 84 0.75 8.41 8.36
C ASN A 84 1.85 8.54 9.43
N ALA A 85 2.40 7.43 9.91
CA ALA A 85 3.50 7.46 10.87
C ALA A 85 4.78 8.11 10.34
N ILE A 86 5.01 8.15 9.01
CA ILE A 86 6.28 8.59 8.43
C ILE A 86 6.19 9.70 7.39
N ILE A 87 5.01 9.95 6.79
CA ILE A 87 4.83 10.91 5.69
C ILE A 87 5.19 12.35 6.07
N HIS A 88 5.16 12.66 7.37
CA HIS A 88 5.48 13.96 7.93
C HIS A 88 6.99 14.21 8.11
N PHE A 89 7.83 13.18 8.00
CA PHE A 89 9.28 13.33 8.16
C PHE A 89 9.93 13.83 6.87
N VAL A 90 10.42 15.06 6.94
CA VAL A 90 11.16 15.72 5.87
C VAL A 90 12.47 14.97 5.59
N GLY A 91 12.75 14.73 4.32
CA GLY A 91 14.00 14.08 3.87
C GLY A 91 13.90 12.57 3.70
N LEU A 92 12.73 11.97 3.96
CA LEU A 92 12.44 10.59 3.61
C LEU A 92 12.02 10.47 2.13
N ASP A 93 12.57 9.46 1.45
CA ASP A 93 12.17 9.03 0.11
C ASP A 93 11.24 7.83 0.25
N ILE A 94 9.94 8.08 0.23
CA ILE A 94 8.89 7.08 0.40
C ILE A 94 8.33 6.69 -0.97
N GLU A 95 8.27 5.39 -1.24
CA GLU A 95 7.68 4.84 -2.47
C GLU A 95 6.80 3.63 -2.15
N VAL A 96 5.66 3.52 -2.83
CA VAL A 96 4.76 2.36 -2.77
C VAL A 96 4.99 1.52 -4.01
N CYS A 97 5.34 0.24 -3.81
CA CYS A 97 5.52 -0.73 -4.88
C CYS A 97 4.56 -1.91 -4.63
N GLY A 98 3.42 -1.92 -5.33
CA GLY A 98 2.33 -2.86 -5.06
C GLY A 98 1.86 -2.73 -3.60
N SER A 99 1.90 -3.83 -2.85
CA SER A 99 1.43 -3.85 -1.46
C SER A 99 2.45 -3.42 -0.39
N TRP A 100 3.59 -2.87 -0.80
CA TRP A 100 4.74 -2.65 0.07
C TRP A 100 5.13 -1.17 0.07
N VAL A 101 5.37 -0.62 1.26
CA VAL A 101 5.94 0.73 1.42
C VAL A 101 7.44 0.59 1.58
N TRP A 102 8.21 1.33 0.80
CA TRP A 102 9.67 1.38 0.88
C TRP A 102 10.12 2.79 1.26
N VAL A 103 11.09 2.88 2.17
CA VAL A 103 11.57 4.15 2.72
C VAL A 103 13.10 4.22 2.63
N GLY A 104 13.58 5.24 1.93
CA GLY A 104 14.99 5.64 1.86
C GLY A 104 15.17 7.11 2.24
N GLY A 105 16.23 7.74 1.75
CA GLY A 105 16.58 9.11 2.09
C GLY A 105 17.29 9.21 3.45
N ASP A 106 17.08 10.33 4.16
CA ASP A 106 17.71 10.60 5.45
C ASP A 106 16.98 9.91 6.61
N THR A 107 17.04 8.58 6.62
CA THR A 107 16.34 7.72 7.60
C THR A 107 17.05 7.64 8.96
N LYS A 108 18.30 8.09 9.08
CA LYS A 108 19.09 7.93 10.30
C LYS A 108 18.50 8.67 11.51
N PRO A 109 18.06 9.94 11.38
CA PRO A 109 17.45 10.68 12.49
C PRO A 109 16.13 10.08 12.97
N PHE A 110 15.39 9.42 12.07
CA PHE A 110 14.04 8.90 12.32
C PHE A 110 14.02 7.37 12.51
N LYS A 111 15.20 6.75 12.69
CA LYS A 111 15.34 5.29 12.74
C LYS A 111 14.43 4.64 13.79
N GLN A 112 14.30 5.27 14.96
CA GLN A 112 13.53 4.72 16.06
C GLN A 112 12.03 4.76 15.74
N GLN A 113 11.54 5.90 15.26
CA GLN A 113 10.14 6.09 14.87
C GLN A 113 9.74 5.17 13.72
N ILE A 114 10.60 5.03 12.71
CA ILE A 114 10.38 4.12 11.57
C ILE A 114 10.26 2.66 12.08
N LYS A 115 11.10 2.26 13.04
CA LYS A 115 11.06 0.92 13.62
C LYS A 115 9.80 0.69 14.48
N GLU A 116 9.39 1.69 15.27
CA GLU A 116 8.17 1.66 16.09
C GLU A 116 6.90 1.59 15.22
N ALA A 117 6.92 2.22 14.05
CA ALA A 117 5.87 2.10 13.03
C ALA A 117 5.86 0.73 12.29
N GLY A 118 6.64 -0.25 12.75
CA GLY A 118 6.62 -1.62 12.23
C GLY A 118 7.46 -1.84 10.96
N PHE A 119 8.21 -0.84 10.50
CA PHE A 119 9.08 -1.02 9.34
C PHE A 119 10.31 -1.88 9.68
N LYS A 120 10.76 -2.64 8.69
CA LYS A 120 11.89 -3.57 8.78
C LYS A 120 13.00 -3.12 7.85
N TRP A 121 14.26 -3.27 8.27
CA TRP A 121 15.42 -2.88 7.45
C TRP A 121 15.78 -3.97 6.43
N ALA A 122 15.82 -3.61 5.15
CA ALA A 122 16.32 -4.48 4.08
C ALA A 122 17.77 -4.11 3.72
N ALA A 123 18.74 -4.71 4.41
CA ALA A 123 20.16 -4.37 4.30
C ALA A 123 20.70 -4.35 2.86
N LYS A 124 20.36 -5.33 2.03
CA LYS A 124 20.80 -5.41 0.62
C LYS A 124 20.30 -4.25 -0.24
N LYS A 125 19.12 -3.71 0.10
CA LYS A 125 18.46 -2.62 -0.62
C LYS A 125 18.74 -1.25 0.02
N LYS A 126 19.33 -1.25 1.22
CA LYS A 126 19.57 -0.07 2.06
C LYS A 126 18.32 0.81 2.23
N LYS A 127 17.16 0.16 2.38
CA LYS A 127 15.85 0.78 2.58
C LYS A 127 15.10 0.07 3.70
N TRP A 128 14.23 0.82 4.37
CA TRP A 128 13.21 0.24 5.22
C TRP A 128 12.02 -0.20 4.37
N PHE A 129 11.28 -1.20 4.83
CA PHE A 129 10.03 -1.59 4.22
C PHE A 129 8.98 -1.92 5.25
N PHE A 130 7.73 -1.59 4.92
CA PHE A 130 6.56 -2.07 5.63
C PHE A 130 5.77 -3.01 4.72
N ARG A 131 5.23 -4.05 5.32
CA ARG A 131 4.27 -4.96 4.71
C ARG A 131 3.35 -5.50 5.82
N PRO A 132 2.06 -5.74 5.55
CA PRO A 132 1.19 -6.42 6.50
C PRO A 132 1.58 -7.89 6.69
N GLU A 133 1.19 -8.48 7.82
CA GLU A 133 1.68 -9.78 8.30
C GLU A 133 1.43 -10.91 7.29
N GLY A 134 0.33 -10.86 6.53
CA GLY A 134 -0.03 -11.81 5.48
C GLY A 134 0.74 -11.70 4.15
N TYR A 135 1.51 -10.63 3.92
CA TYR A 135 2.10 -10.33 2.61
C TYR A 135 3.57 -10.77 2.49
N LYS A 136 3.86 -11.99 2.95
CA LYS A 136 5.24 -12.48 3.00
C LYS A 136 5.77 -12.79 1.60
N SER A 137 6.93 -12.23 1.24
CA SER A 137 7.61 -12.57 -0.02
C SER A 137 8.17 -13.98 0.02
N PHE A 138 7.72 -14.83 -0.91
CA PHE A 138 8.24 -16.18 -1.11
C PHE A 138 9.62 -16.20 -1.80
N SER A 139 9.99 -15.13 -2.50
CA SER A 139 11.28 -15.01 -3.20
C SER A 139 12.45 -14.64 -2.28
N ARG A 140 12.24 -14.59 -0.95
CA ARG A 140 13.26 -14.39 0.11
C ARG A 140 14.23 -13.24 -0.16
N GLY A 141 13.76 -12.16 -0.79
CA GLY A 141 14.55 -10.96 -1.03
C GLY A 141 15.58 -11.07 -2.17
N LYS A 142 15.41 -12.00 -3.11
CA LYS A 142 16.21 -12.12 -4.34
C LYS A 142 16.12 -10.89 -5.25
N TYR A 143 14.96 -10.25 -5.30
CA TYR A 143 14.75 -9.08 -6.15
C TYR A 143 15.50 -7.85 -5.66
N THR A 144 16.07 -7.09 -6.58
CA THR A 144 16.59 -5.73 -6.34
C THR A 144 15.44 -4.71 -6.27
N MET A 145 15.72 -3.47 -5.85
CA MET A 145 14.69 -2.42 -5.91
C MET A 145 14.23 -2.15 -7.34
N GLY A 146 15.14 -2.12 -8.32
CA GLY A 146 14.79 -1.94 -9.74
C GLY A 146 13.77 -2.98 -10.20
N GLN A 147 14.07 -4.26 -10.00
CA GLN A 147 13.16 -5.34 -10.39
C GLN A 147 11.81 -5.31 -9.66
N ILE A 148 11.76 -4.83 -8.42
CA ILE A 148 10.49 -4.65 -7.70
C ILE A 148 9.68 -3.53 -8.37
N ARG A 149 10.31 -2.40 -8.70
CA ARG A 149 9.66 -1.29 -9.41
C ARG A 149 9.20 -1.70 -10.81
N ASP A 150 10.00 -2.47 -11.53
CA ASP A 150 9.65 -2.96 -12.88
C ASP A 150 8.43 -3.90 -12.83
N GLN A 151 8.37 -4.76 -11.81
CA GLN A 151 7.30 -5.74 -11.67
C GLN A 151 5.99 -5.16 -11.12
N PHE A 152 6.08 -4.21 -10.19
CA PHE A 152 4.93 -3.74 -9.40
C PHE A 152 4.62 -2.26 -9.56
N GLY A 153 5.41 -1.54 -10.37
CA GLY A 153 5.37 -0.08 -10.39
C GLY A 153 6.02 0.54 -9.16
N SER A 154 6.07 1.86 -9.15
CA SER A 154 6.64 2.64 -8.05
C SER A 154 6.00 4.02 -8.02
N ASP A 155 5.09 4.21 -7.08
CA ASP A 155 4.51 5.53 -6.83
C ASP A 155 5.27 6.22 -5.71
N LYS A 156 5.88 7.36 -6.03
CA LYS A 156 6.50 8.19 -5.00
C LYS A 156 5.43 8.91 -4.20
N VAL A 157 5.55 8.81 -2.89
CA VAL A 157 4.68 9.52 -1.95
C VAL A 157 5.27 10.91 -1.73
N ASN A 158 4.45 11.93 -1.94
CA ASN A 158 4.85 13.30 -1.64
C ASN A 158 4.93 13.48 -0.12
N THR A 159 6.15 13.56 0.40
CA THR A 159 6.37 13.99 1.79
C THR A 159 6.23 15.50 1.87
N VAL A 160 5.93 16.02 3.07
CA VAL A 160 5.96 17.46 3.31
C VAL A 160 7.32 17.99 2.86
N SER A 161 7.30 18.75 1.78
CA SER A 161 8.50 19.35 1.23
C SER A 161 9.05 20.31 2.27
N ARG A 162 10.38 20.50 2.32
CA ARG A 162 10.93 21.78 2.82
C ARG A 162 10.40 22.86 1.89
N THR A 163 9.17 23.32 2.10
CA THR A 163 8.80 24.66 1.68
C THR A 163 9.71 25.54 2.49
N ALA A 164 10.73 26.09 1.83
CA ALA A 164 11.48 27.21 2.36
C ALA A 164 10.44 28.26 2.75
N MET A 165 10.21 28.44 4.04
CA MET A 165 9.67 29.70 4.55
C MET A 165 10.66 30.77 4.06
N ARG A 166 10.24 31.49 3.02
CA ARG A 166 10.80 32.79 2.67
C ARG A 166 10.29 33.83 3.65
#